data_AF-A0A562GGR8-F1
#
_entry.id   AF-A0A562GGR8-F1
#
_cell.length_a   1.000
_cell.length_b   1.000
_cell.length_c   1.000
_cell.angle_alpha   90.00
_cell.angle_beta   90.00
_cell.angle_gamma   90.00
#
_symmetry.space_group_name_H-M   'P 1'
#
loop_
_entity.id
_entity.type
_entity.pdbx_description
1 polymer ?
#
loop_
_entity_poly.entity_id
_entity_poly.type
_entity_poly.pdbx_seq_one_letter_code
_entity_poly.pdbx_strand_id
1 'polypeptide(L)'
;MKQNTKGCGCGTNCCTSGECQEKRLLIEFLYIDLEVCDRCLGTDASLEDAIIEVANVLKATGYEIEVRKILVESEQQALELGFVSSPTIRINGQDIQLDFKESLCESCGDVCGEDVDCRVWTWQGQEYTTPPKAMIVDAILRHVYGGQQASQHIIKDVPDNLKKFFAAKVKR
;
A
#
# COMPACT_ATOMS: atom_id res chain seq x y z
N MET A 1 -57.67 -41.98 22.76
CA MET A 1 -56.21 -41.78 22.90
C MET A 1 -55.85 -40.41 22.36
N LYS A 2 -55.11 -39.63 23.14
CA LYS A 2 -54.53 -38.33 22.76
C LYS A 2 -53.26 -38.52 21.93
N GLN A 3 -52.83 -37.40 21.33
CA GLN A 3 -51.51 -37.03 20.77
C GLN A 3 -51.41 -37.08 19.24
N ASN A 4 -50.74 -36.16 18.55
CA ASN A 4 -50.32 -34.78 18.81
C ASN A 4 -49.78 -34.27 17.44
N THR A 5 -49.96 -32.99 17.16
CA THR A 5 -49.42 -32.25 16.01
C THR A 5 -47.88 -32.32 15.90
N LYS A 6 -47.34 -32.36 14.68
CA LYS A 6 -46.02 -31.76 14.38
C LYS A 6 -46.02 -31.15 12.98
N GLY A 7 -46.08 -29.81 12.94
CA GLY A 7 -45.80 -29.02 11.75
C GLY A 7 -44.34 -29.16 11.35
N CYS A 8 -44.10 -29.14 10.05
CA CYS A 8 -42.76 -29.18 9.48
C CYS A 8 -42.21 -27.75 9.47
N GLY A 9 -41.38 -27.41 10.48
CA GLY A 9 -40.50 -26.25 10.44
C GLY A 9 -39.15 -26.69 9.88
N CYS A 10 -38.82 -26.25 8.67
CA CYS A 10 -37.44 -26.34 8.17
C CYS A 10 -36.65 -25.12 8.67
N GLY A 11 -36.06 -25.30 9.85
CA GLY A 11 -34.93 -24.50 10.30
C GLY A 11 -33.66 -24.91 9.59
N THR A 12 -32.89 -23.91 9.20
CA THR A 12 -31.43 -23.83 9.37
C THR A 12 -30.61 -25.09 9.04
N ASN A 13 -30.12 -25.20 7.80
CA ASN A 13 -28.70 -25.47 7.55
C ASN A 13 -28.37 -25.28 6.05
N CYS A 14 -27.95 -24.08 5.67
CA CYS A 14 -27.30 -23.80 4.38
C CYS A 14 -26.08 -22.91 4.61
N CYS A 15 -25.19 -23.36 5.50
CA CYS A 15 -23.82 -22.87 5.53
C CYS A 15 -22.93 -24.10 5.30
N THR A 16 -22.64 -24.36 4.03
CA THR A 16 -21.52 -25.22 3.65
C THR A 16 -20.26 -24.66 4.29
N SER A 17 -19.51 -25.55 4.92
CA SER A 17 -18.25 -25.33 5.61
C SER A 17 -17.19 -24.76 4.66
N GLY A 18 -17.24 -23.45 4.44
CA GLY A 18 -16.08 -22.65 4.10
C GLY A 18 -15.66 -21.97 5.39
N GLU A 19 -14.48 -22.28 5.89
CA GLU A 19 -13.85 -21.51 6.95
C GLU A 19 -14.03 -20.02 6.61
N CYS A 20 -14.63 -19.24 7.50
CA CYS A 20 -14.63 -17.78 7.39
C CYS A 20 -13.19 -17.33 7.57
N GLN A 21 -12.34 -17.50 6.55
CA GLN A 21 -11.04 -16.87 6.54
C GLN A 21 -11.31 -15.38 6.50
N GLU A 22 -11.00 -14.69 7.59
CA GLU A 22 -10.96 -13.23 7.65
C GLU A 22 -10.14 -12.75 6.47
N LYS A 23 -10.77 -11.98 5.57
CA LYS A 23 -10.10 -11.49 4.39
C LYS A 23 -9.23 -10.32 4.80
N ARG A 24 -7.93 -10.56 5.03
CA ARG A 24 -7.02 -9.49 5.44
C ARG A 24 -6.44 -8.75 4.23
N LEU A 25 -6.48 -7.43 4.30
CA LEU A 25 -5.87 -6.52 3.35
C LEU A 25 -4.73 -5.79 4.06
N LEU A 26 -3.50 -6.25 3.81
CA LEU A 26 -2.29 -5.61 4.31
C LEU A 26 -1.90 -4.48 3.35
N ILE A 27 -1.86 -3.25 3.85
CA ILE A 27 -1.40 -2.09 3.11
C ILE A 27 -0.08 -1.63 3.74
N GLU A 28 0.99 -1.63 2.97
CA GLU A 28 2.31 -1.22 3.42
C GLU A 28 2.67 0.12 2.78
N PHE A 29 3.12 1.08 3.59
CA PHE A 29 3.62 2.37 3.15
C PHE A 29 5.09 2.47 3.50
N LEU A 30 5.95 2.41 2.49
CA LEU A 30 7.40 2.50 2.63
C LEU A 30 7.87 3.92 2.28
N TYR A 31 8.63 4.54 3.17
CA TYR A 31 9.09 5.92 3.04
C TYR A 31 10.49 6.11 3.64
N ILE A 32 11.16 7.21 3.27
CA ILE A 32 12.50 7.56 3.79
C ILE A 32 12.48 8.72 4.78
N ASP A 33 11.41 9.51 4.80
CA ASP A 33 11.22 10.62 5.72
C ASP A 33 9.73 11.02 5.83
N LEU A 34 9.24 11.34 7.04
CA LEU A 34 7.90 11.90 7.28
C LEU A 34 7.97 13.18 8.13
N GLU A 35 9.14 13.79 8.26
CA GLU A 35 9.30 15.01 9.05
C GLU A 35 9.43 16.26 8.16
N VAL A 36 10.12 16.12 7.03
CA VAL A 36 10.49 17.23 6.14
C VAL A 36 9.98 17.02 4.71
N CYS A 37 9.95 15.78 4.22
CA CYS A 37 9.63 15.49 2.84
C CYS A 37 8.14 15.65 2.52
N ASP A 38 7.80 16.72 1.79
CA ASP A 38 6.43 17.02 1.35
C ASP A 38 5.79 15.89 0.53
N ARG A 39 6.58 15.17 -0.29
CA ARG A 39 6.06 14.05 -1.11
C ARG A 39 5.67 12.86 -0.25
N CYS A 40 6.48 12.54 0.77
CA CYS A 40 6.18 11.45 1.68
C CYS A 40 5.01 11.82 2.60
N LEU A 41 5.00 13.03 3.17
CA LEU A 41 3.90 13.57 3.96
C LEU A 41 2.59 13.61 3.18
N GLY A 42 2.61 14.10 1.95
CA GLY A 42 1.44 14.15 1.08
C GLY A 42 0.93 12.75 0.72
N THR A 43 1.85 11.78 0.53
CA THR A 43 1.49 10.39 0.26
C THR A 43 0.84 9.74 1.46
N ASP A 44 1.36 9.99 2.65
CA ASP A 44 0.79 9.52 3.91
C ASP A 44 -0.65 10.02 4.09
N ALA A 45 -0.87 11.34 3.91
CA ALA A 45 -2.20 11.94 3.98
C ALA A 45 -3.17 11.37 2.93
N SER A 46 -2.71 11.23 1.68
CA SER A 46 -3.53 10.68 0.59
C SER A 46 -3.91 9.22 0.85
N LEU A 47 -3.01 8.45 1.46
CA LEU A 47 -3.25 7.06 1.85
C LEU A 47 -4.26 6.98 2.99
N GLU A 48 -4.12 7.79 4.04
CA GLU A 48 -5.08 7.85 5.15
C GLU A 48 -6.48 8.18 4.66
N ASP A 49 -6.62 9.22 3.82
CA ASP A 49 -7.89 9.61 3.23
C ASP A 49 -8.50 8.48 2.38
N ALA A 50 -7.67 7.77 1.61
CA ALA A 50 -8.13 6.65 0.78
C ALA A 50 -8.64 5.48 1.63
N ILE A 51 -7.95 5.15 2.73
CA ILE A 51 -8.35 4.10 3.66
C ILE A 51 -9.67 4.44 4.31
N ILE A 52 -9.86 5.69 4.79
CA ILE A 52 -11.11 6.15 5.38
C ILE A 52 -12.28 5.97 4.40
N GLU A 53 -12.08 6.33 3.13
CA GLU A 53 -13.10 6.22 2.08
C GLU A 53 -13.56 4.78 1.85
N VAL A 54 -12.63 3.81 1.83
CA VAL A 54 -12.95 2.41 1.52
C VAL A 54 -13.27 1.55 2.75
N ALA A 55 -12.93 2.01 3.95
CA ALA A 55 -13.02 1.21 5.18
C ALA A 55 -14.42 0.63 5.43
N ASN A 56 -15.47 1.43 5.23
CA ASN A 56 -16.84 0.98 5.46
C ASN A 56 -17.26 -0.13 4.48
N VAL A 57 -16.87 0.00 3.21
CA VAL A 57 -17.21 -0.98 2.16
C VAL A 57 -16.46 -2.29 2.38
N LEU A 58 -15.17 -2.21 2.71
CA LEU A 58 -14.33 -3.38 2.95
C LEU A 58 -14.77 -4.11 4.22
N LYS A 59 -15.02 -3.39 5.32
CA LYS A 59 -15.54 -3.98 6.56
C LYS A 59 -16.89 -4.66 6.35
N ALA A 60 -17.81 -4.04 5.60
CA ALA A 60 -19.12 -4.62 5.29
C ALA A 60 -19.03 -5.90 4.44
N THR A 61 -17.93 -6.10 3.73
CA THR A 61 -17.68 -7.28 2.87
C THR A 61 -16.77 -8.31 3.53
N GLY A 62 -16.49 -8.15 4.83
CA GLY A 62 -15.71 -9.09 5.64
C GLY A 62 -14.20 -8.94 5.51
N TYR A 63 -13.72 -7.79 5.01
CA TYR A 63 -12.30 -7.46 4.98
C TYR A 63 -11.86 -6.72 6.24
N GLU A 64 -10.68 -7.08 6.73
CA GLU A 64 -9.95 -6.32 7.75
C GLU A 64 -8.75 -5.63 7.09
N ILE A 65 -8.61 -4.32 7.32
CA ILE A 65 -7.50 -3.53 6.78
C ILE A 65 -6.42 -3.43 7.85
N GLU A 66 -5.20 -3.87 7.53
CA GLU A 66 -4.01 -3.66 8.35
C GLU A 66 -3.09 -2.70 7.62
N VAL A 67 -2.64 -1.63 8.29
CA VAL A 67 -1.77 -0.62 7.68
C VAL A 67 -0.42 -0.65 8.39
N ARG A 68 0.66 -0.82 7.64
CA ARG A 68 2.04 -0.78 8.15
C ARG A 68 2.79 0.36 7.49
N LYS A 69 3.15 1.37 8.29
CA LYS A 69 4.06 2.44 7.91
C LYS A 69 5.48 1.99 8.23
N ILE A 70 6.35 1.92 7.22
CA ILE A 70 7.71 1.39 7.31
C ILE A 70 8.69 2.49 6.90
N LEU A 71 9.40 3.04 7.88
CA LEU A 71 10.56 3.88 7.63
C LEU A 71 11.72 3.01 7.14
N VAL A 72 12.27 3.35 5.98
CA VAL A 72 13.46 2.72 5.41
C VAL A 72 14.67 3.58 5.78
N GLU A 73 15.51 3.06 6.68
CA GLU A 73 16.60 3.78 7.33
C GLU A 73 17.97 3.48 6.71
N SER A 74 18.09 2.43 5.89
CA SER A 74 19.37 2.03 5.29
C SER A 74 19.23 1.37 3.91
N GLU A 75 20.33 1.36 3.16
CA GLU A 75 20.45 0.62 1.88
C GLU A 75 20.19 -0.89 2.07
N GLN A 76 20.70 -1.48 3.15
CA GLN A 76 20.49 -2.89 3.44
C GLN A 76 19.00 -3.20 3.64
N GLN A 77 18.31 -2.39 4.44
CA GLN A 77 16.88 -2.54 4.65
C GLN A 77 16.08 -2.32 3.35
N ALA A 78 16.51 -1.35 2.52
CA ALA A 78 15.90 -1.12 1.22
C ALA A 78 16.01 -2.36 0.31
N LEU A 79 17.17 -3.03 0.29
CA LEU A 79 17.37 -4.27 -0.45
C LEU A 79 16.48 -5.40 0.07
N GLU A 80 16.46 -5.62 1.39
CA GLU A 80 15.66 -6.67 2.04
C GLU A 80 14.16 -6.51 1.77
N LEU A 81 13.67 -5.27 1.73
CA LEU A 81 12.28 -4.94 1.44
C LEU A 81 11.97 -4.84 -0.06
N GLY A 82 12.97 -4.92 -0.94
CA GLY A 82 12.81 -4.61 -2.37
C GLY A 82 12.25 -3.20 -2.58
N PHE A 83 12.68 -2.24 -1.77
CA PHE A 83 12.26 -0.85 -1.86
C PHE A 83 13.04 -0.14 -2.97
N VAL A 84 12.32 0.37 -3.97
CA VAL A 84 12.94 0.93 -5.19
C VAL A 84 12.96 2.45 -5.15
N SER A 85 11.87 3.06 -4.71
CA SER A 85 11.74 4.51 -4.69
C SER A 85 10.80 4.97 -3.60
N SER A 86 11.11 6.09 -2.96
CA SER A 86 10.24 6.70 -1.97
C SER A 86 9.33 7.75 -2.63
N PRO A 87 8.07 7.88 -2.21
CA PRO A 87 7.31 6.93 -1.37
C PRO A 87 6.82 5.70 -2.16
N THR A 88 6.50 4.58 -1.49
CA THR A 88 5.90 3.38 -2.12
C THR A 88 4.72 2.87 -1.30
N ILE A 89 3.62 2.52 -1.98
CA ILE A 89 2.44 1.89 -1.37
C ILE A 89 2.27 0.50 -1.96
N ARG A 90 2.10 -0.51 -1.10
CA ARG A 90 1.84 -1.91 -1.50
C ARG A 90 0.55 -2.41 -0.88
N ILE A 91 -0.12 -3.31 -1.60
CA ILE A 91 -1.31 -4.02 -1.14
C ILE A 91 -1.01 -5.52 -1.23
N ASN A 92 -1.00 -6.21 -0.09
CA ASN A 92 -0.54 -7.59 0.08
C ASN A 92 0.82 -7.85 -0.62
N GLY A 93 1.77 -6.94 -0.43
CA GLY A 93 3.12 -7.01 -1.00
C GLY A 93 3.24 -6.58 -2.47
N GLN A 94 2.13 -6.25 -3.15
CA GLN A 94 2.15 -5.78 -4.53
C GLN A 94 2.11 -4.24 -4.59
N ASP A 95 3.10 -3.63 -5.25
CA ASP A 95 3.11 -2.18 -5.49
C ASP A 95 1.89 -1.76 -6.33
N ILE A 96 1.23 -0.68 -5.92
CA ILE A 96 0.03 -0.15 -6.61
C ILE A 96 0.33 0.41 -8.01
N GLN A 97 1.60 0.69 -8.33
CA GLN A 97 2.05 1.17 -9.64
C GLN A 97 3.48 0.70 -9.96
N LEU A 98 3.62 -0.52 -10.50
CA LEU A 98 4.92 -1.13 -10.82
C LEU A 98 5.80 -0.27 -11.75
N ASP A 99 5.20 0.36 -12.77
CA ASP A 99 5.89 1.30 -13.64
C ASP A 99 5.93 2.66 -12.96
N PHE A 100 7.09 3.05 -12.43
CA PHE A 100 7.27 4.35 -11.79
C PHE A 100 8.24 5.23 -12.58
N LYS A 101 8.12 6.54 -12.34
CA LYS A 101 9.08 7.55 -12.79
C LYS A 101 9.72 8.19 -11.57
N GLU A 102 10.81 8.89 -11.79
CA GLU A 102 11.51 9.64 -10.75
C GLU A 102 11.80 11.05 -11.22
N SER A 103 11.88 11.96 -10.26
CA SER A 103 12.21 13.37 -10.49
C SER A 103 12.85 13.95 -9.24
N LEU A 104 13.62 15.03 -9.41
CA LEU A 104 14.26 15.73 -8.31
C LEU A 104 13.29 16.07 -7.19
N CYS A 105 13.65 15.69 -5.97
CA CYS A 105 12.91 16.01 -4.76
C CYS A 105 13.75 16.92 -3.86
N GLU A 106 13.46 18.22 -3.93
CA GLU A 106 14.11 19.24 -3.12
C GLU A 106 14.01 18.91 -1.63
N SER A 107 12.84 18.49 -1.15
CA SER A 107 12.65 18.17 0.28
C SER A 107 13.51 16.98 0.76
N CYS A 108 13.72 15.94 -0.06
CA CYS A 108 14.64 14.86 0.31
C CYS A 108 16.11 15.30 0.18
N GLY A 109 16.40 16.25 -0.71
CA GLY A 109 17.68 16.94 -0.74
C GLY A 109 17.92 17.73 0.55
N ASP A 110 16.91 18.40 1.09
CA ASP A 110 16.99 19.10 2.38
C ASP A 110 17.18 18.14 3.56
N VAL A 111 16.80 16.85 3.42
CA VAL A 111 17.02 15.80 4.42
C VAL A 111 18.46 15.27 4.38
N CYS A 112 19.00 14.97 3.20
CA CYS A 112 20.31 14.31 3.08
C CYS A 112 21.48 15.25 2.72
N GLY A 113 21.21 16.47 2.26
CA GLY A 113 22.20 17.47 1.86
C GLY A 113 22.75 17.32 0.43
N GLU A 114 22.17 16.43 -0.39
CA GLU A 114 22.53 16.23 -1.81
C GLU A 114 21.27 16.08 -2.67
N ASP A 115 21.37 16.37 -3.97
CA ASP A 115 20.25 16.21 -4.91
C ASP A 115 19.87 14.72 -5.05
N VAL A 116 18.60 14.41 -4.79
CA VAL A 116 18.04 13.06 -4.89
C VAL A 116 16.72 13.05 -5.65
N ASP A 117 16.54 12.02 -6.47
CA ASP A 117 15.30 11.79 -7.20
C ASP A 117 14.36 10.91 -6.38
N CYS A 118 13.08 11.27 -6.36
CA CYS A 118 12.03 10.50 -5.70
C CYS A 118 10.89 10.19 -6.66
N ARG A 119 10.03 9.25 -6.25
CA ARG A 119 8.96 8.71 -7.06
C ARG A 119 8.02 9.80 -7.57
N VAL A 120 7.57 9.57 -8.80
CA VAL A 120 6.48 10.27 -9.47
C VAL A 120 5.40 9.24 -9.81
N TRP A 121 4.19 9.60 -9.45
CA TRP A 121 2.98 8.81 -9.67
C TRP A 121 2.37 9.20 -11.01
N THR A 122 1.87 8.21 -11.75
CA THR A 122 1.20 8.46 -13.04
C THR A 122 -0.23 7.97 -12.95
N TRP A 123 -1.17 8.89 -13.07
CA TRP A 123 -2.59 8.61 -12.96
C TRP A 123 -3.37 9.36 -14.03
N GLN A 124 -4.20 8.64 -14.79
CA GLN A 124 -5.03 9.21 -15.87
C GLN A 124 -4.27 10.10 -16.87
N GLY A 125 -3.03 9.71 -17.21
CA GLY A 125 -2.17 10.45 -18.14
C GLY A 125 -1.50 11.70 -17.56
N GLN A 126 -1.66 11.96 -16.26
CA GLN A 126 -1.00 13.05 -15.54
C GLN A 126 0.03 12.52 -14.55
N GLU A 127 1.04 13.34 -14.29
CA GLU A 127 2.10 13.06 -13.31
C GLU A 127 1.84 13.82 -12.01
N TYR A 128 2.11 13.16 -10.88
CA TYR A 128 1.94 13.71 -9.55
C TYR A 128 3.13 13.38 -8.67
N THR A 129 3.56 14.33 -7.85
CA THR A 129 4.59 14.12 -6.82
C THR A 129 4.03 13.42 -5.57
N THR A 130 2.70 13.46 -5.41
CA THR A 130 1.91 12.80 -4.37
C THR A 130 0.78 12.02 -5.06
N PRO A 131 0.53 10.74 -4.73
CA PRO A 131 -0.47 9.96 -5.42
C PRO A 131 -1.87 10.51 -5.13
N PRO A 132 -2.70 10.79 -6.14
CA PRO A 132 -4.07 11.21 -5.91
C PRO A 132 -4.83 10.16 -5.08
N LYS A 133 -5.64 10.59 -4.09
CA LYS A 133 -6.51 9.70 -3.31
C LYS A 133 -7.27 8.69 -4.18
N ALA A 134 -7.85 9.18 -5.30
CA ALA A 134 -8.61 8.35 -6.23
C ALA A 134 -7.79 7.19 -6.81
N MET A 135 -6.50 7.40 -7.07
CA MET A 135 -5.60 6.36 -7.56
C MET A 135 -5.44 5.23 -6.52
N ILE A 136 -5.26 5.58 -5.25
CA ILE A 136 -5.08 4.62 -4.15
C ILE A 136 -6.38 3.85 -3.91
N VAL A 137 -7.53 4.55 -3.86
CA VAL A 137 -8.85 3.92 -3.75
C VAL A 137 -9.07 2.91 -4.87
N ASP A 138 -8.78 3.31 -6.11
CA ASP A 138 -8.95 2.46 -7.28
C ASP A 138 -8.02 1.22 -7.21
N ALA A 139 -6.76 1.39 -6.79
CA ALA A 139 -5.84 0.28 -6.58
C ALA A 139 -6.34 -0.71 -5.51
N ILE A 140 -6.87 -0.22 -4.39
CA ILE A 140 -7.46 -1.06 -3.34
C ILE A 140 -8.65 -1.86 -3.88
N LEU A 141 -9.57 -1.21 -4.58
CA LEU A 141 -10.76 -1.86 -5.12
C LEU A 141 -10.41 -2.86 -6.22
N ARG A 142 -9.44 -2.55 -7.10
CA ARG A 142 -8.92 -3.51 -8.10
C ARG A 142 -8.29 -4.72 -7.42
N HIS A 143 -7.53 -4.53 -6.35
CA HIS A 143 -6.92 -5.66 -5.64
C HIS A 143 -7.98 -6.58 -5.03
N VAL A 144 -9.03 -5.99 -4.46
CA VAL A 144 -10.12 -6.72 -3.79
C VAL A 144 -11.06 -7.42 -4.79
N TYR A 145 -11.41 -6.76 -5.90
CA TYR A 145 -12.48 -7.22 -6.82
C TYR A 145 -12.01 -7.55 -8.24
N GLY A 146 -10.83 -7.09 -8.67
CA GLY A 146 -10.34 -7.18 -10.05
C GLY A 146 -9.66 -8.50 -10.42
N GLY A 147 -9.49 -9.43 -9.46
CA GLY A 147 -8.73 -10.66 -9.66
C GLY A 147 -7.23 -10.42 -9.58
N GLN A 148 -6.51 -11.29 -8.84
CA GLN A 148 -5.08 -11.12 -8.64
C GLN A 148 -4.28 -11.41 -9.92
N GLN A 149 -3.45 -10.45 -10.33
CA GLN A 149 -2.27 -10.71 -11.15
C GLN A 149 -1.06 -10.52 -10.26
N ALA A 150 -0.60 -11.61 -9.65
CA ALA A 150 0.61 -11.60 -8.85
C ALA A 150 1.83 -11.52 -9.77
N SER A 151 2.43 -10.35 -9.88
CA SER A 151 3.78 -10.19 -10.41
C SER A 151 4.70 -9.74 -9.29
N GLN A 152 5.50 -10.65 -8.76
CA GLN A 152 6.56 -10.32 -7.82
C GLN A 152 7.80 -9.89 -8.60
N HIS A 153 8.21 -8.64 -8.42
CA HIS A 153 9.48 -8.17 -8.95
C HIS A 153 10.58 -8.45 -7.91
N ILE A 154 11.48 -9.39 -8.23
CA ILE A 154 12.69 -9.60 -7.43
C ILE A 154 13.69 -8.53 -7.84
N ILE A 155 13.96 -7.62 -6.91
CA ILE A 155 15.00 -6.60 -7.06
C ILE A 155 16.34 -7.24 -6.68
N LYS A 156 17.33 -7.10 -7.56
CA LYS A 156 18.66 -7.71 -7.39
C LYS A 156 19.68 -6.76 -6.77
N ASP A 157 19.40 -5.46 -6.79
CA ASP A 157 20.30 -4.41 -6.30
C ASP A 157 19.51 -3.17 -5.88
N VAL A 158 20.04 -2.39 -4.95
CA VAL A 158 19.45 -1.11 -4.52
C VAL A 158 19.62 -0.09 -5.65
N PRO A 159 18.56 0.65 -6.03
CA PRO A 159 18.69 1.63 -7.12
C PRO A 159 19.47 2.88 -6.69
N ASP A 160 19.97 3.61 -7.69
CA ASP A 160 20.95 4.69 -7.49
C ASP A 160 20.41 5.87 -6.67
N ASN A 161 19.11 6.17 -6.77
CA ASN A 161 18.46 7.19 -5.95
C ASN A 161 18.63 6.92 -4.44
N LEU A 162 18.41 5.68 -4.01
CA LEU A 162 18.51 5.26 -2.62
C LEU A 162 19.97 5.17 -2.17
N LYS A 163 20.86 4.64 -3.02
CA LYS A 163 22.31 4.64 -2.76
C LYS A 163 22.81 6.07 -2.50
N LYS A 164 22.44 7.02 -3.36
CA LYS A 164 22.79 8.44 -3.18
C LYS A 164 22.22 9.01 -1.89
N PHE A 165 20.92 8.81 -1.64
CA PHE A 165 20.25 9.33 -0.45
C PHE A 165 20.91 8.86 0.84
N PHE A 166 21.13 7.55 0.99
CA PHE A 166 21.71 6.99 2.21
C PHE A 166 23.19 7.34 2.36
N ALA A 167 23.97 7.36 1.26
CA ALA A 167 25.36 7.82 1.30
C ALA A 167 25.48 9.29 1.71
N ALA A 168 24.57 10.16 1.26
CA ALA A 168 24.54 11.57 1.64
C ALA A 168 24.10 11.73 3.11
N LYS A 169 23.06 11.02 3.53
CA LYS A 169 22.53 11.05 4.91
C LYS A 169 23.58 10.69 5.98
N VAL A 170 24.50 9.76 5.68
CA VAL A 170 25.58 9.36 6.60
C VAL A 170 26.64 10.44 6.79
N LYS A 171 26.81 11.35 5.82
CA LYS A 171 27.84 12.41 5.89
C LYS A 171 27.40 13.63 6.73
N ARG A 172 26.12 13.71 7.06
CA ARG A 172 25.49 14.84 7.76
C ARG A 172 25.44 14.60 9.27
#